data_AF-A0A518HJP4-F1
#
_entry.id   AF-A0A518HJP4-F1
#
_cell.length_a   1.000
_cell.length_b   1.000
_cell.length_c   1.000
_cell.angle_alpha   90.00
_cell.angle_beta   90.00
_cell.angle_gamma   90.00
#
_symmetry.space_group_name_H-M   'P 1'
#
loop_
_entity.id
_entity.type
_entity.pdbx_description
1 polymer ?
#
loop_
_entity_poly.entity_id
_entity_poly.type
_entity_poly.pdbx_seq_one_letter_code
_entity_poly.pdbx_strand_id
1 'polypeptide(L)'
;MARSLCSLLFLLTAGLLLADDWSAEDDTFDPSLPSVVIGDRSWIGDPSPFVHAQSSRTGYTHVNATNYPGLDPAVQLSLMLPLKAGETQPPGGGMLLLNEAQTRTLIKAFTDAVESKPGEKPEGVQIETSLEGAIWSLTAAEDDETRVVHLENKLKEKTHRYRFSVNASKKLLGAIKHSLEKLDSPAAE
;
A
#
# COMPACT_ATOMS: atom_id res chain seq x y z
N MET A 1 -36.86 28.14 -51.14
CA MET A 1 -35.80 27.19 -51.55
C MET A 1 -34.70 27.22 -50.51
N ALA A 2 -34.61 26.17 -49.69
CA ALA A 2 -33.67 26.06 -48.58
C ALA A 2 -32.45 25.21 -48.99
N ARG A 3 -31.25 25.76 -48.78
CA ARG A 3 -29.92 25.12 -48.75
C ARG A 3 -29.10 25.98 -47.77
N SER A 4 -28.24 25.50 -46.89
CA SER A 4 -27.42 24.31 -46.88
C SER A 4 -27.13 23.92 -45.44
N LEU A 5 -27.07 22.61 -45.19
CA LEU A 5 -26.52 22.00 -44.00
C LEU A 5 -25.05 22.42 -43.81
N CYS A 6 -24.67 22.78 -42.59
CA CYS A 6 -23.31 22.59 -42.09
C CYS A 6 -23.39 22.30 -40.59
N SER A 7 -23.99 21.14 -40.29
CA SER A 7 -23.89 20.50 -38.99
C SER A 7 -22.51 19.86 -38.89
N LEU A 8 -21.55 20.61 -38.35
CA LEU A 8 -20.28 20.06 -37.92
C LEU A 8 -19.80 20.93 -36.78
N LEU A 9 -20.10 20.53 -35.55
CA LEU A 9 -19.21 20.84 -34.44
C LEU A 9 -19.37 19.79 -33.35
N PHE A 10 -18.44 18.85 -33.39
CA PHE A 10 -17.84 18.19 -32.23
C PHE A 10 -18.81 17.83 -31.10
N LEU A 11 -19.36 16.62 -31.21
CA LEU A 11 -19.58 15.76 -30.06
C LEU A 11 -18.25 15.70 -29.28
N LEU A 12 -18.15 16.56 -28.26
CA LEU A 12 -17.26 16.40 -27.13
C LEU A 12 -17.65 15.08 -26.45
N THR A 13 -17.18 13.97 -27.02
CA THR A 13 -16.86 12.80 -26.22
C THR A 13 -15.76 13.25 -25.28
N ALA A 14 -16.17 13.86 -24.17
CA ALA A 14 -15.41 13.82 -22.95
C ALA A 14 -15.25 12.32 -22.65
N GLY A 15 -14.19 11.75 -23.22
CA GLY A 15 -13.57 10.57 -22.67
C GLY A 15 -13.25 10.95 -21.24
N LEU A 16 -14.15 10.59 -20.35
CA LEU A 16 -13.82 10.25 -18.98
C LEU A 16 -12.73 9.18 -19.11
N LEU A 17 -11.48 9.63 -19.28
CA LEU A 17 -10.31 8.91 -18.81
C LEU A 17 -10.45 8.90 -17.28
N LEU A 18 -11.42 8.11 -16.80
CA LEU A 18 -11.37 7.56 -15.47
C LEU A 18 -10.01 6.87 -15.40
N ALA A 19 -9.32 7.07 -14.28
CA ALA A 19 -8.04 6.47 -13.98
C ALA A 19 -8.18 4.94 -14.05
N ASP A 20 -8.04 4.40 -15.26
CA ASP A 20 -7.96 2.98 -15.54
C ASP A 20 -6.52 2.60 -15.22
N ASP A 21 -6.31 2.02 -14.04
CA ASP A 21 -5.21 1.09 -13.84
C ASP A 21 -5.25 0.30 -12.52
N TRP A 22 -6.30 0.44 -11.69
CA TRP A 22 -6.41 -0.41 -10.51
C TRP A 22 -7.85 -0.57 -10.01
N SER A 23 -8.24 -1.82 -9.74
CA SER A 23 -9.49 -2.16 -9.06
C SER A 23 -9.20 -2.56 -7.61
N ALA A 24 -10.01 -2.09 -6.66
CA ALA A 24 -9.97 -2.57 -5.28
C ALA A 24 -10.29 -4.08 -5.14
N GLU A 25 -10.78 -4.69 -6.22
CA GLU A 25 -11.10 -6.11 -6.33
C GLU A 25 -10.01 -6.96 -6.99
N ASP A 26 -8.93 -6.36 -7.49
CA ASP A 26 -7.83 -7.08 -8.14
C ASP A 26 -7.17 -8.09 -7.17
N ASP A 27 -7.32 -9.37 -7.49
CA ASP A 27 -6.81 -10.53 -6.74
C ASP A 27 -5.57 -11.15 -7.39
N THR A 28 -5.04 -10.55 -8.46
CA THR A 28 -3.85 -11.02 -9.16
C THR A 28 -2.61 -10.61 -8.36
N PHE A 29 -2.24 -11.47 -7.41
CA PHE A 29 -1.02 -11.33 -6.63
C PHE A 29 0.06 -12.26 -7.14
N ASP A 30 1.23 -11.71 -7.48
CA ASP A 30 2.45 -12.47 -7.76
C ASP A 30 3.70 -11.80 -7.14
N PRO A 31 4.16 -12.25 -5.96
CA PRO A 31 5.30 -11.67 -5.26
C PRO A 31 6.66 -12.01 -5.89
N SER A 32 6.67 -12.84 -6.95
CA SER A 32 7.88 -13.15 -7.71
C SER A 32 8.11 -12.16 -8.85
N LEU A 33 7.11 -11.33 -9.20
CA LEU A 33 7.27 -10.31 -10.23
C LEU A 33 8.40 -9.35 -9.86
N PRO A 34 9.34 -9.08 -10.78
CA PRO A 34 10.43 -8.14 -10.53
C PRO A 34 9.93 -6.69 -10.55
N SER A 35 8.91 -6.40 -11.36
CA SER A 35 8.30 -5.08 -11.49
C SER A 35 6.95 -5.13 -12.19
N VAL A 36 6.09 -4.17 -11.90
CA VAL A 36 4.87 -3.87 -12.66
C VAL A 36 4.88 -2.43 -13.17
N VAL A 37 4.10 -2.14 -14.20
CA VAL A 37 3.83 -0.77 -14.65
C VAL A 37 2.46 -0.36 -14.13
N ILE A 38 2.38 0.81 -13.49
CA ILE A 38 1.13 1.39 -13.00
C ILE A 38 1.09 2.85 -13.44
N GLY A 39 0.13 3.18 -14.30
CA GLY A 39 0.07 4.45 -15.01
C GLY A 39 1.30 4.64 -15.90
N ASP A 40 2.02 5.74 -15.69
CA ASP A 40 3.23 6.11 -16.44
C ASP A 40 4.54 5.73 -15.72
N ARG A 41 4.48 4.88 -14.68
CA ARG A 41 5.64 4.55 -13.84
C ARG A 41 5.81 3.05 -13.62
N SER A 42 7.06 2.62 -13.58
CA SER A 42 7.42 1.26 -13.15
C SER A 42 7.59 1.21 -11.63
N TRP A 43 7.07 0.15 -11.03
CA TRP A 43 7.17 -0.16 -9.61
C TRP A 43 7.91 -1.48 -9.42
N ILE A 44 8.75 -1.58 -8.40
CA ILE A 44 9.49 -2.80 -8.07
C ILE A 44 8.54 -3.77 -7.37
N GLY A 45 8.51 -5.02 -7.82
CA GLY A 45 7.63 -6.04 -7.27
C GLY A 45 6.21 -5.99 -7.82
N ASP A 46 5.32 -6.67 -7.10
CA ASP A 46 3.87 -6.56 -7.25
C ASP A 46 3.28 -5.77 -6.06
N PRO A 47 3.27 -4.43 -6.12
CA PRO A 47 2.99 -3.58 -4.99
C PRO A 47 1.52 -3.65 -4.58
N SER A 48 1.27 -3.70 -3.28
CA SER A 48 -0.04 -3.44 -2.72
C SER A 48 -0.31 -1.93 -2.70
N PRO A 49 -1.43 -1.45 -3.25
CA PRO A 49 -1.79 -0.05 -3.20
C PRO A 49 -2.49 0.33 -1.90
N PHE A 50 -2.40 1.61 -1.56
CA PHE A 50 -3.11 2.21 -0.43
C PHE A 50 -3.50 3.65 -0.73
N VAL A 51 -4.44 4.20 0.04
CA VAL A 51 -4.79 5.61 0.00
C VAL A 51 -4.23 6.31 1.24
N HIS A 52 -3.42 7.36 1.04
CA HIS A 52 -2.98 8.23 2.12
C HIS A 52 -4.08 9.23 2.48
N ALA A 53 -4.61 9.14 3.69
CA ALA A 53 -5.82 9.86 4.10
C ALA A 53 -5.69 11.39 4.01
N GLN A 54 -4.54 11.94 4.43
CA GLN A 54 -4.33 13.39 4.51
C GLN A 54 -4.19 14.05 3.13
N SER A 55 -3.76 13.32 2.12
CA SER A 55 -3.56 13.87 0.76
C SER A 55 -4.46 13.25 -0.29
N SER A 56 -5.34 12.32 0.09
CA SER A 56 -6.19 11.51 -0.79
C SER A 56 -5.43 10.92 -1.98
N ARG A 57 -4.17 10.52 -1.77
CA ARG A 57 -3.27 10.07 -2.85
C ARG A 57 -3.08 8.56 -2.76
N THR A 58 -3.18 7.89 -3.91
CA THR A 58 -2.80 6.49 -4.02
C THR A 58 -1.29 6.35 -3.94
N GLY A 59 -0.84 5.52 -3.01
CA GLY A 59 0.55 5.09 -2.88
C GLY A 59 0.65 3.58 -3.06
N TYR A 60 1.88 3.10 -3.05
CA TYR A 60 2.23 1.71 -3.36
C TYR A 60 3.27 1.20 -2.36
N THR A 61 3.11 -0.04 -1.93
CA THR A 61 4.05 -0.69 -1.02
C THR A 61 5.24 -1.25 -1.78
N HIS A 62 6.40 -1.33 -1.13
CA HIS A 62 7.47 -2.23 -1.53
C HIS A 62 7.88 -3.06 -0.33
N VAL A 63 8.04 -4.37 -0.52
CA VAL A 63 8.42 -5.31 0.53
C VAL A 63 9.63 -6.10 0.06
N ASN A 64 10.65 -6.18 0.91
CA ASN A 64 11.88 -6.90 0.63
C ASN A 64 12.45 -7.55 1.89
N ALA A 65 13.15 -8.66 1.69
CA ALA A 65 14.05 -9.24 2.67
C ALA A 65 15.38 -8.50 2.61
N THR A 66 15.89 -8.07 3.76
CA THR A 66 17.14 -7.30 3.85
C THR A 66 18.09 -7.92 4.85
N ASN A 67 19.39 -7.87 4.55
CA ASN A 67 20.45 -8.26 5.45
C ASN A 67 21.51 -7.15 5.46
N TYR A 68 21.25 -6.10 6.24
CA TYR A 68 22.16 -4.96 6.34
C TYR A 68 23.31 -5.29 7.30
N PRO A 69 24.57 -4.99 6.95
CA PRO A 69 25.70 -5.21 7.85
C PRO A 69 25.50 -4.51 9.20
N GLY A 70 25.55 -5.28 10.29
CA GLY A 70 25.37 -4.77 11.66
C GLY A 70 23.92 -4.70 12.14
N LEU A 71 22.96 -5.18 11.36
CA LEU A 71 21.57 -5.38 11.79
C LEU A 71 21.18 -6.85 11.59
N ASP A 72 20.27 -7.35 12.42
CA ASP A 72 19.68 -8.66 12.20
C ASP A 72 18.91 -8.65 10.85
N PRO A 73 18.86 -9.79 10.13
CA PRO A 73 18.05 -9.92 8.93
C PRO A 73 16.60 -9.48 9.19
N ALA A 74 16.06 -8.68 8.29
CA ALA A 74 14.82 -7.96 8.52
C ALA A 74 13.96 -7.89 7.26
N VAL A 75 12.65 -7.95 7.45
CA VAL A 75 11.68 -7.57 6.42
C VAL A 75 11.55 -6.05 6.47
N GLN A 76 11.82 -5.42 5.35
CA GLN A 76 11.56 -3.99 5.14
C GLN A 76 10.24 -3.85 4.38
N LEU A 77 9.36 -3.00 4.92
CA LEU A 77 8.11 -2.56 4.28
C LEU A 77 8.18 -1.06 4.07
N SER A 78 8.16 -0.62 2.81
CA SER A 78 8.16 0.78 2.42
C SER A 78 6.79 1.19 1.89
N LEU A 79 6.30 2.35 2.30
CA LEU A 79 5.08 3.00 1.82
C LEU A 79 5.49 4.22 0.98
N MET A 80 5.26 4.14 -0.33
CA MET A 80 5.72 5.16 -1.27
C MET A 80 4.52 5.93 -1.83
N LEU A 81 4.59 7.26 -1.75
CA LEU A 81 3.61 8.14 -2.37
C LEU A 81 4.27 8.85 -3.56
N PRO A 82 3.72 8.73 -4.78
CA PRO A 82 4.29 9.36 -5.96
C PRO A 82 4.19 10.89 -5.86
N LEU A 83 5.21 11.62 -6.32
CA LEU A 83 5.17 13.08 -6.47
C LEU A 83 4.16 13.51 -7.54
N LYS A 84 3.46 14.63 -7.31
CA LYS A 84 2.75 15.38 -8.34
C LYS A 84 3.69 16.40 -9.01
N ALA A 85 3.33 16.82 -10.21
CA ALA A 85 4.07 17.86 -10.94
C ALA A 85 4.21 19.12 -10.06
N GLY A 86 5.44 19.61 -9.92
CA GLY A 86 5.77 20.77 -9.09
C GLY A 86 6.07 20.46 -7.62
N GLU A 87 5.91 19.22 -7.15
CA GLU A 87 6.30 18.82 -5.79
C GLU A 87 7.76 18.34 -5.74
N THR A 88 8.49 18.69 -4.68
CA THR A 88 9.87 18.25 -4.44
C THR A 88 9.97 17.14 -3.39
N GLN A 89 8.91 16.91 -2.60
CA GLN A 89 8.85 15.90 -1.56
C GLN A 89 7.45 15.26 -1.51
N PRO A 90 7.35 13.95 -1.21
CA PRO A 90 6.06 13.30 -1.09
C PRO A 90 5.32 13.80 0.15
N PRO A 91 3.98 13.83 0.14
CA PRO A 91 3.18 14.33 1.26
C PRO A 91 3.18 13.41 2.49
N GLY A 92 3.82 12.25 2.39
CA GLY A 92 3.92 11.24 3.43
C GLY A 92 4.70 10.04 2.92
N GLY A 93 4.52 8.91 3.59
CA GLY A 93 5.25 7.69 3.34
C GLY A 93 5.89 7.19 4.64
N GLY A 94 6.55 6.05 4.55
CA GLY A 94 7.19 5.49 5.72
C GLY A 94 7.88 4.19 5.41
N MET A 95 8.67 3.75 6.37
CA MET A 95 9.38 2.50 6.30
C MET A 95 9.25 1.82 7.65
N LEU A 96 8.91 0.53 7.63
CA LEU A 96 9.04 -0.37 8.75
C LEU A 96 10.21 -1.28 8.46
N LEU A 97 11.13 -1.42 9.43
CA LEU A 97 12.19 -2.41 9.42
C LEU A 97 11.92 -3.35 10.60
N LEU A 98 11.62 -4.60 10.29
CA LEU A 98 11.06 -5.57 11.23
C LEU A 98 11.94 -6.82 11.21
N ASN A 99 12.46 -7.23 12.38
CA ASN A 99 13.08 -8.54 12.49
C ASN A 99 12.03 -9.66 12.31
N GLU A 100 12.48 -10.91 12.32
CA GLU A 100 11.59 -12.07 12.15
C GLU A 100 10.39 -12.05 13.14
N ALA A 101 10.65 -11.88 14.43
CA ALA A 101 9.61 -11.92 15.46
C ALA A 101 8.58 -10.79 15.27
N GLN A 102 9.06 -9.56 15.03
CA GLN A 102 8.21 -8.40 14.73
C GLN A 102 7.39 -8.62 13.44
N THR A 103 8.00 -9.24 12.42
CA THR A 103 7.34 -9.57 11.17
C THR A 103 6.20 -10.58 11.38
N ARG A 104 6.41 -11.61 12.20
CA ARG A 104 5.37 -12.59 12.56
C ARG A 104 4.21 -11.92 13.31
N THR A 105 4.50 -10.98 14.21
CA THR A 105 3.47 -10.16 14.89
C THR A 105 2.70 -9.30 13.89
N LEU A 106 3.37 -8.66 12.94
CA LEU A 106 2.72 -7.86 11.90
C LEU A 106 1.81 -8.72 11.00
N ILE A 107 2.27 -9.90 10.59
CA ILE A 107 1.49 -10.88 9.80
C ILE A 107 0.21 -11.24 10.55
N LYS A 108 0.32 -11.52 11.86
CA LYS A 108 -0.84 -11.83 12.68
C LYS A 108 -1.82 -10.65 12.73
N ALA A 109 -1.32 -9.44 13.01
CA ALA A 109 -2.15 -8.24 13.10
C ALA A 109 -2.91 -7.95 11.80
N PHE A 110 -2.25 -8.04 10.64
CA PHE A 110 -2.92 -7.91 9.33
C PHE A 110 -3.94 -9.02 9.08
N THR A 111 -3.62 -10.27 9.44
CA THR A 111 -4.54 -11.40 9.27
C THR A 111 -5.80 -11.18 10.09
N ASP A 112 -5.66 -10.88 11.38
CA ASP A 112 -6.78 -10.61 12.28
C ASP A 112 -7.64 -9.43 11.77
N ALA A 113 -7.00 -8.35 11.28
CA ALA A 113 -7.72 -7.18 10.77
C ALA A 113 -8.47 -7.45 9.46
N VAL A 114 -7.90 -8.26 8.57
CA VAL A 114 -8.53 -8.69 7.32
C VAL A 114 -9.70 -9.64 7.58
N GLU A 115 -9.56 -10.52 8.57
CA GLU A 115 -10.56 -11.55 8.90
C GLU A 115 -11.64 -11.09 9.87
N SER A 116 -11.52 -9.89 10.46
CA SER A 116 -12.52 -9.34 11.38
C SER A 116 -13.94 -9.33 10.77
N LYS A 117 -14.97 -9.50 11.58
CA LYS A 117 -16.35 -9.44 11.06
C LYS A 117 -16.82 -7.99 10.92
N PRO A 118 -17.79 -7.71 10.02
CA PRO A 118 -18.46 -6.41 9.99
C PRO A 118 -18.96 -6.01 11.38
N GLY A 119 -18.69 -4.78 11.80
CA GLY A 119 -19.01 -4.27 13.14
C GLY A 119 -18.05 -4.68 14.28
N GLU A 120 -17.09 -5.57 14.05
CA GLU A 120 -16.00 -5.79 14.99
C GLU A 120 -14.96 -4.68 14.84
N LYS A 121 -14.76 -3.91 15.91
CA LYS A 121 -13.72 -2.87 16.00
C LYS A 121 -12.61 -3.38 16.93
N PRO A 122 -11.73 -4.28 16.47
CA PRO A 122 -10.61 -4.71 17.28
C PRO A 122 -9.79 -3.48 17.69
N GLU A 123 -9.30 -3.48 18.93
CA GLU A 123 -8.38 -2.44 19.39
C GLU A 123 -7.16 -2.40 18.46
N GLY A 124 -6.70 -1.19 18.13
CA GLY A 124 -5.56 -1.00 17.25
C GLY A 124 -4.32 -1.69 17.82
N VAL A 125 -3.65 -2.51 17.01
CA VAL A 125 -2.44 -3.21 17.40
C VAL A 125 -1.24 -2.31 17.14
N GLN A 126 -0.48 -1.98 18.19
CA GLN A 126 0.77 -1.26 18.03
C GLN A 126 1.82 -2.19 17.39
N ILE A 127 2.53 -1.68 16.39
CA ILE A 127 3.61 -2.39 15.69
C ILE A 127 4.93 -1.84 16.21
N GLU A 128 5.69 -2.69 16.88
CA GLU A 128 7.05 -2.38 17.30
C GLU A 128 7.99 -2.47 16.09
N THR A 129 8.80 -1.44 15.90
CA THR A 129 9.81 -1.39 14.83
C THR A 129 11.17 -1.05 15.42
N SER A 130 12.23 -1.40 14.71
CA SER A 130 13.60 -1.06 15.11
C SER A 130 13.94 0.43 14.94
N LEU A 131 13.03 1.24 14.37
CA LEU A 131 13.23 2.67 14.13
C LEU A 131 12.70 3.49 15.32
N GLU A 132 13.61 4.18 15.99
CA GLU A 132 13.29 5.02 17.14
C GLU A 132 12.39 6.21 16.76
N GLY A 133 11.34 6.46 17.54
CA GLY A 133 10.44 7.60 17.38
C GLY A 133 9.32 7.45 16.35
N ALA A 134 9.23 6.31 15.65
CA ALA A 134 8.09 5.97 14.79
C ALA A 134 7.13 5.03 15.52
N ILE A 135 5.94 5.52 15.85
CA ILE A 135 4.90 4.70 16.49
C ILE A 135 3.94 4.25 15.38
N TRP A 136 4.00 2.97 15.06
CA TRP A 136 3.11 2.36 14.08
C TRP A 136 1.95 1.66 14.77
N SER A 137 0.76 1.72 14.17
CA SER A 137 -0.40 0.97 14.64
C SER A 137 -1.27 0.51 13.48
N LEU A 138 -1.94 -0.62 13.66
CA LEU A 138 -2.81 -1.23 12.66
C LEU A 138 -4.20 -1.49 13.24
N THR A 139 -5.23 -1.09 12.51
CA THR A 139 -6.62 -1.19 12.96
C THR A 139 -7.51 -1.62 11.80
N ALA A 140 -8.44 -2.53 12.05
CA ALA A 140 -9.55 -2.79 11.12
C ALA A 140 -10.58 -1.65 11.24
N ALA A 141 -11.03 -1.13 10.11
CA ALA A 141 -11.96 -0.01 10.05
C ALA A 141 -13.02 -0.20 8.96
N GLU A 142 -14.03 0.67 8.99
CA GLU A 142 -15.07 0.78 7.97
C GLU A 142 -15.09 2.22 7.48
N ASP A 143 -14.84 2.43 6.20
CA ASP A 143 -14.92 3.73 5.52
C ASP A 143 -16.04 3.63 4.47
N ASP A 144 -17.07 4.46 4.57
CA ASP A 144 -18.23 4.48 3.66
C ASP A 144 -18.83 3.08 3.45
N GLU A 145 -19.12 2.37 4.55
CA GLU A 145 -19.65 0.98 4.58
C GLU A 145 -18.70 -0.08 3.97
N THR A 146 -17.50 0.32 3.57
CA THR A 146 -16.49 -0.57 3.01
C THR A 146 -15.43 -0.90 4.06
N ARG A 147 -15.21 -2.20 4.29
CA ARG A 147 -14.15 -2.65 5.19
C ARG A 147 -12.77 -2.34 4.65
N VAL A 148 -11.91 -1.84 5.53
CA VAL A 148 -10.53 -1.45 5.23
C VAL A 148 -9.61 -1.74 6.40
N VAL A 149 -8.31 -1.77 6.13
CA VAL A 149 -7.27 -1.79 7.15
C VAL A 149 -6.58 -0.44 7.15
N HIS A 150 -6.50 0.21 8.31
CA HIS A 150 -5.74 1.43 8.51
C HIS A 150 -4.40 1.08 9.16
N LEU A 151 -3.32 1.39 8.46
CA LEU A 151 -1.97 1.43 9.02
C LEU A 151 -1.66 2.90 9.32
N GLU A 152 -1.30 3.21 10.55
CA GLU A 152 -0.98 4.57 10.98
C GLU A 152 0.48 4.66 11.40
N ASN A 153 1.11 5.79 11.07
CA ASN A 153 2.42 6.17 11.58
C ASN A 153 2.31 7.52 12.29
N LYS A 154 2.59 7.53 13.59
CA LYS A 154 2.68 8.73 14.39
C LYS A 154 4.15 9.13 14.54
N LEU A 155 4.49 10.27 13.95
CA LEU A 155 5.81 10.91 13.99
C LEU A 155 5.67 12.29 14.65
N LYS A 156 6.08 12.39 15.92
CA LYS A 156 5.94 13.63 16.72
C LYS A 156 4.48 14.13 16.68
N GLU A 157 4.24 15.30 16.10
CA GLU A 157 2.91 15.95 15.97
C GLU A 157 2.15 15.58 14.68
N LYS A 158 2.69 14.68 13.85
CA LYS A 158 2.05 14.27 12.60
C LYS A 158 1.62 12.81 12.67
N THR A 159 0.37 12.55 12.28
CA THR A 159 -0.14 11.19 12.06
C THR A 159 -0.42 11.02 10.58
N HIS A 160 0.22 10.03 9.97
CA HIS A 160 -0.06 9.58 8.62
C HIS A 160 -0.92 8.33 8.69
N ARG A 161 -2.04 8.31 7.95
CA ARG A 161 -2.93 7.15 7.87
C ARG A 161 -2.94 6.61 6.45
N TYR A 162 -2.71 5.32 6.33
CA TYR A 162 -2.66 4.57 5.09
C TYR A 162 -3.79 3.56 5.08
N ARG A 163 -4.75 3.78 4.18
CA ARG A 163 -5.96 2.98 4.03
C ARG A 163 -5.75 1.92 2.96
N PHE A 164 -5.87 0.66 3.33
CA PHE A 164 -5.81 -0.48 2.43
C PHE A 164 -7.21 -1.09 2.30
N SER A 165 -7.64 -1.43 1.08
CA SER A 165 -8.78 -2.32 0.91
C SER A 165 -8.45 -3.71 1.48
N VAL A 166 -9.47 -4.54 1.70
CA VAL A 166 -9.27 -5.93 2.16
C VAL A 166 -8.35 -6.70 1.19
N ASN A 167 -8.53 -6.55 -0.12
CA ASN A 167 -7.71 -7.27 -1.10
C ASN A 167 -6.28 -6.70 -1.18
N ALA A 168 -6.11 -5.37 -1.12
CA ALA A 168 -4.78 -4.77 -1.01
C ALA A 168 -4.06 -5.25 0.27
N SER A 169 -4.78 -5.40 1.37
CA SER A 169 -4.22 -5.93 2.63
C SER A 169 -3.78 -7.39 2.49
N LYS A 170 -4.57 -8.24 1.80
CA LYS A 170 -4.18 -9.63 1.49
C LYS A 170 -2.95 -9.71 0.60
N LYS A 171 -2.87 -8.84 -0.42
CA LYS A 171 -1.73 -8.71 -1.32
C LYS A 171 -0.45 -8.32 -0.56
N LEU A 172 -0.55 -7.31 0.30
CA LEU A 172 0.54 -6.89 1.19
C LEU A 172 0.96 -8.04 2.13
N LEU A 173 -0.01 -8.73 2.74
CA LEU A 173 0.24 -9.86 3.63
C LEU A 173 1.02 -10.98 2.91
N GLY A 174 0.65 -11.29 1.66
CA GLY A 174 1.38 -12.23 0.82
C GLY A 174 2.84 -11.80 0.59
N ALA A 175 3.07 -10.53 0.25
CA ALA A 175 4.42 -10.00 0.01
C ALA A 175 5.30 -10.02 1.27
N ILE A 176 4.71 -9.74 2.44
CA ILE A 176 5.38 -9.84 3.75
C ILE A 176 5.77 -11.28 4.05
N LYS A 177 4.84 -12.24 3.88
CA LYS A 177 5.12 -13.68 4.10
C LYS A 177 6.24 -14.18 3.18
N HIS A 178 6.17 -13.87 1.89
CA HIS A 178 7.22 -14.21 0.92
C HIS A 178 8.59 -13.62 1.29
N SER A 179 8.62 -12.37 1.75
CA SER A 179 9.88 -11.73 2.17
C SER A 179 10.43 -12.35 3.45
N LEU A 180 9.57 -12.77 4.39
CA LEU A 180 9.99 -13.49 5.59
C LEU A 180 10.61 -14.85 5.23
N GLU A 181 9.98 -15.62 4.34
CA GLU A 181 10.50 -16.91 3.88
C GLU A 181 11.88 -16.79 3.22
N LYS A 182 12.15 -15.65 2.55
CA LYS A 182 13.46 -15.33 1.98
C LYS A 182 14.54 -15.02 3.03
N LEU A 183 14.17 -14.58 4.24
CA LEU A 183 15.13 -14.44 5.34
C LEU A 183 15.55 -15.82 5.88
N ASP A 184 14.58 -16.75 5.93
CA ASP A 184 14.78 -18.11 6.45
C ASP A 184 15.49 -19.02 5.43
N SER A 185 15.49 -18.64 4.15
CA SER A 185 16.15 -19.39 3.08
C SER A 185 17.59 -18.91 2.92
N PRO A 186 18.61 -19.79 3.00
CA PRO A 186 19.98 -19.40 2.70
C PRO A 186 20.02 -18.84 1.27
N ALA A 187 20.63 -17.66 1.10
CA ALA A 187 20.81 -17.05 -0.20
C ALA A 187 21.44 -18.08 -1.14
N ALA A 188 20.68 -18.54 -2.14
CA ALA A 188 21.26 -19.24 -3.26
C ALA A 188 22.12 -18.20 -4.00
N GLU A 189 23.44 -18.34 -3.87
CA GLU A 189 24.46 -17.61 -4.65
C GLU A 189 24.25 -17.80 -6.16
#